data_AF-A0A971LMM7-F1
#
_entry.id   AF-A0A971LMM7-F1
#
_cell.length_a   1.000
_cell.length_b   1.000
_cell.length_c   1.000
_cell.angle_alpha   90.00
_cell.angle_beta   90.00
_cell.angle_gamma   90.00
#
_symmetry.space_group_name_H-M   'P 1'
#
loop_
_entity.id
_entity.type
_entity.pdbx_description
1 polymer ?
#
loop_
_entity_poly.entity_id
_entity_poly.type
_entity_poly.pdbx_seq_one_letter_code
_entity_poly.pdbx_strand_id
1 'polypeptide(L)'
;MIDEKIENFLQKADLNYLFCLLSKLEANRLSQLPSYVRQKLGEKLAVVAMEHVADNDIPDYFAEIEEANRLAEEAASPFMDDEEELDENYDEDALEEDMVRETLQRLGDDADDEDYQPGDSYD
;
A
#
# COMPACT_ATOMS: atom_id res chain seq x y z
N MET A 1 28.95 -13.98 16.76
CA MET A 1 30.02 -14.88 16.28
C MET A 1 29.94 -14.81 14.77
N ILE A 2 31.05 -14.61 14.06
CA ILE A 2 31.01 -14.60 12.59
C ILE A 2 30.73 -16.04 12.14
N ASP A 3 29.85 -16.21 11.14
CA ASP A 3 29.48 -17.53 10.64
C ASP A 3 30.72 -18.24 10.06
N GLU A 4 30.98 -19.46 10.54
CA GLU A 4 32.10 -20.30 10.09
C GLU A 4 32.05 -20.57 8.58
N LYS A 5 30.87 -20.56 7.97
CA LYS A 5 30.70 -20.74 6.52
C LYS A 5 31.25 -19.56 5.74
N ILE A 6 30.97 -18.33 6.19
CA ILE A 6 31.48 -17.11 5.58
C ILE A 6 33.00 -17.08 5.69
N GLU A 7 33.56 -17.42 6.86
CA GLU A 7 35.01 -17.50 7.03
C GLU A 7 35.64 -18.56 6.14
N ASN A 8 35.02 -19.73 6.02
CA ASN A 8 35.48 -20.79 5.12
C ASN A 8 35.47 -20.34 3.65
N PHE A 9 34.45 -19.61 3.21
CA PHE A 9 34.38 -19.08 1.86
C PHE A 9 35.50 -18.06 1.61
N LEU A 10 35.67 -17.08 2.51
CA LEU A 10 36.69 -16.03 2.39
C LEU A 10 38.13 -16.57 2.51
N GLN A 11 38.35 -17.65 3.26
CA GLN A 11 39.67 -18.29 3.36
C GLN A 11 40.03 -19.13 2.13
N LYS A 12 39.04 -19.78 1.51
CA LYS A 12 39.27 -20.67 0.36
C LYS A 12 39.22 -19.94 -0.98
N ALA A 13 38.42 -18.89 -1.07
CA ALA A 13 38.26 -18.09 -2.28
C ALA A 13 38.96 -16.74 -2.10
N ASP A 14 39.95 -16.44 -2.95
CA ASP A 14 40.59 -15.12 -3.01
C ASP A 14 39.71 -14.09 -3.78
N LEU A 15 38.41 -14.12 -3.51
CA LEU A 15 37.35 -13.40 -4.22
C LEU A 15 36.55 -12.50 -3.26
N ASN A 16 37.21 -11.97 -2.23
CA ASN A 16 36.58 -11.17 -1.17
C ASN A 16 35.80 -9.97 -1.72
N TYR A 17 36.33 -9.29 -2.74
CA TYR A 17 35.64 -8.16 -3.36
C TYR A 17 34.37 -8.60 -4.11
N LEU A 18 34.43 -9.72 -4.83
CA LEU A 18 33.28 -10.29 -5.52
C LEU A 18 32.20 -10.75 -4.52
N PHE A 19 32.62 -11.39 -3.43
CA PHE A 19 31.72 -11.78 -2.35
C PHE A 19 30.96 -10.60 -1.78
N CYS A 20 31.65 -9.48 -1.49
CA CYS A 20 31.02 -8.26 -1.03
C CYS A 20 30.03 -7.66 -2.05
N LEU A 21 30.37 -7.70 -3.34
CA LEU A 21 29.48 -7.23 -4.41
C LEU A 21 28.20 -8.07 -4.51
N LEU A 22 28.34 -9.39 -4.51
CA LEU A 22 27.22 -10.32 -4.58
C LEU A 22 26.33 -10.20 -3.34
N SER A 23 26.93 -10.15 -2.15
CA SER A 23 26.20 -9.96 -0.89
C SER A 23 25.42 -8.64 -0.90
N LYS A 24 26.00 -7.57 -1.47
CA LYS A 24 25.32 -6.28 -1.61
C LYS A 24 24.14 -6.33 -2.58
N LEU A 25 24.30 -7.06 -3.68
CA LEU A 25 23.24 -7.25 -4.67
C LEU A 25 22.09 -8.05 -4.08
N GLU A 26 22.40 -9.16 -3.39
CA GLU A 26 21.40 -9.99 -2.73
C GLU A 26 20.70 -9.22 -1.60
N ALA A 27 21.42 -8.45 -0.79
CA ALA A 27 20.81 -7.60 0.22
C ALA A 27 19.84 -6.57 -0.38
N ASN A 28 20.14 -6.05 -1.58
CA ASN A 28 19.23 -5.17 -2.30
C ASN A 28 17.97 -5.93 -2.75
N ARG A 29 18.11 -7.12 -3.33
CA ARG A 29 16.98 -8.00 -3.68
C ARG A 29 16.09 -8.29 -2.46
N LEU A 30 16.67 -8.70 -1.34
CA LEU A 30 15.93 -8.97 -0.11
C LEU A 30 15.23 -7.72 0.44
N SER A 31 15.82 -6.54 0.25
CA SER A 31 15.20 -5.28 0.68
C SER A 31 13.93 -4.94 -0.10
N GLN A 32 13.80 -5.42 -1.34
CA GLN A 32 12.62 -5.19 -2.19
C GLN A 32 11.47 -6.16 -1.90
N LEU A 33 11.70 -7.21 -1.09
CA LEU A 33 10.65 -8.16 -0.72
C LEU A 33 9.55 -7.49 0.12
N PRO A 34 8.30 -8.01 0.11
CA PRO A 34 7.24 -7.51 0.99
C PRO A 34 7.65 -7.55 2.47
N SER A 35 7.12 -6.61 3.26
CA SER A 35 7.46 -6.49 4.69
C SER A 35 7.22 -7.78 5.47
N TYR A 36 6.14 -8.49 5.15
CA TYR A 36 5.78 -9.78 5.71
C TYR A 36 6.91 -10.83 5.53
N VAL A 37 7.47 -10.92 4.32
CA VAL A 37 8.56 -11.86 4.02
C VAL A 37 9.84 -11.45 4.74
N ARG A 38 10.17 -10.16 4.75
CA ARG A 38 11.38 -9.66 5.45
C ARG A 38 11.33 -9.90 6.97
N GLN A 39 10.15 -9.86 7.57
CA GLN A 39 9.98 -10.13 9.00
C GLN A 39 10.25 -11.61 9.35
N LYS A 40 9.98 -12.54 8.43
CA LYS A 40 10.25 -13.98 8.63
C LYS A 40 11.75 -14.31 8.65
N LEU A 41 12.60 -13.48 8.07
CA LEU A 41 14.04 -13.73 7.96
C LEU A 41 14.79 -13.69 9.31
N GLY A 42 14.20 -13.08 10.36
CA GLY A 42 14.72 -13.10 11.73
C GLY A 42 16.03 -12.32 11.97
N GLU A 43 16.82 -12.08 10.94
CA GLU A 43 18.14 -11.45 11.00
C GLU A 43 18.25 -10.20 10.13
N LYS A 44 19.41 -9.51 10.23
CA LYS A 44 19.70 -8.37 9.36
C LYS A 44 19.90 -8.88 7.93
N LEU A 45 19.28 -8.21 6.95
CA LEU A 45 19.37 -8.58 5.53
C LEU A 45 20.81 -8.74 5.03
N ALA A 46 21.76 -7.97 5.57
CA ALA A 46 23.17 -8.09 5.21
C ALA A 46 23.78 -9.43 5.62
N VAL A 47 23.36 -10.00 6.77
CA VAL A 47 23.85 -11.30 7.25
C VAL A 47 23.26 -12.42 6.39
N VAL A 48 21.93 -12.41 6.22
CA VAL A 48 21.21 -13.34 5.35
C VAL A 48 21.76 -13.36 3.92
N ALA A 49 22.04 -12.18 3.35
CA ALA A 49 22.62 -12.08 2.02
C ALA A 49 24.04 -12.66 1.94
N MET A 50 24.86 -12.46 2.97
CA MET A 50 26.20 -13.06 3.04
C MET A 50 26.12 -14.58 3.18
N GLU A 51 25.14 -15.10 3.92
CA GLU A 51 24.88 -16.54 4.05
C GLU A 51 24.47 -17.16 2.72
N HIS A 52 23.48 -16.59 2.01
CA HIS A 52 23.06 -17.08 0.69
C HIS A 52 24.24 -17.18 -0.29
N VAL A 53 25.08 -16.14 -0.31
CA VAL A 53 26.26 -16.09 -1.20
C VAL A 53 27.34 -17.07 -0.74
N ALA A 54 27.56 -17.23 0.56
CA ALA A 54 28.54 -18.17 1.10
C ALA A 54 28.12 -19.64 0.88
N ASP A 55 26.82 -19.94 1.01
CA ASP A 55 26.24 -21.26 0.75
C ASP A 55 26.02 -21.52 -0.75
N ASN A 56 26.21 -20.50 -1.60
CA ASN A 56 25.96 -20.54 -3.04
C ASN A 56 24.54 -21.03 -3.38
N ASP A 57 23.59 -20.65 -2.52
CA ASP A 57 22.18 -20.97 -2.64
C ASP A 57 21.37 -19.69 -2.40
N ILE A 58 20.57 -19.30 -3.39
CA ILE A 58 19.77 -18.08 -3.36
C ILE A 58 18.30 -18.51 -3.35
N PRO A 59 17.63 -18.46 -2.19
CA PRO A 59 16.25 -18.89 -2.07
C PRO A 59 15.30 -18.06 -2.92
N ASP A 60 14.27 -18.73 -3.46
CA ASP A 60 13.14 -18.11 -4.12
C ASP A 60 12.01 -17.88 -3.10
N TYR A 61 11.57 -16.62 -2.97
CA TYR A 61 10.54 -16.22 -2.00
C TYR A 61 9.12 -16.12 -2.60
N PHE A 62 8.89 -16.77 -3.76
CA PHE A 62 7.63 -16.63 -4.50
C PHE A 62 6.42 -17.08 -3.68
N ALA A 63 6.54 -18.18 -2.93
CA ALA A 63 5.44 -18.71 -2.12
C ALA A 63 5.07 -17.75 -0.98
N GLU A 64 6.05 -17.17 -0.30
CA GLU A 64 5.83 -16.20 0.78
C GLU A 64 5.31 -14.86 0.25
N ILE A 65 5.69 -14.47 -0.97
CA ILE A 65 5.15 -13.30 -1.65
C ILE A 65 3.68 -13.52 -2.02
N GLU A 66 3.32 -14.69 -2.55
CA GLU A 66 1.94 -15.02 -2.89
C GLU A 66 1.04 -15.07 -1.64
N GLU A 67 1.54 -15.66 -0.55
CA GLU A 67 0.88 -15.62 0.76
C GLU A 67 0.67 -14.19 1.26
N ALA A 68 1.68 -13.33 1.15
CA ALA A 68 1.59 -11.93 1.55
C ALA A 68 0.57 -11.14 0.72
N ASN A 69 0.51 -11.39 -0.59
CA ASN A 69 -0.44 -10.75 -1.49
C ASN A 69 -1.88 -11.17 -1.15
N ARG A 70 -2.12 -12.46 -0.94
CA ARG A 70 -3.45 -12.95 -0.53
C ARG A 70 -3.91 -12.32 0.79
N LEU A 71 -3.03 -12.25 1.79
CA LEU A 71 -3.34 -11.58 3.07
C LEU A 71 -3.61 -10.09 2.90
N ALA A 72 -2.91 -9.41 1.98
CA ALA A 72 -3.14 -8.00 1.69
C ALA A 72 -4.49 -7.77 0.98
N GLU A 73 -4.88 -8.68 0.07
CA GLU A 73 -6.18 -8.67 -0.60
C GLU A 73 -7.32 -8.94 0.38
N GLU A 74 -7.18 -9.95 1.25
CA GLU A 74 -8.13 -10.23 2.33
C GLU A 74 -8.28 -9.05 3.29
N ALA A 75 -7.19 -8.34 3.61
CA ALA A 75 -7.21 -7.15 4.45
C ALA A 75 -7.75 -5.89 3.73
N ALA A 76 -7.79 -5.87 2.39
CA ALA A 76 -8.40 -4.80 1.61
C ALA A 76 -9.89 -5.03 1.31
N SER A 77 -10.35 -6.28 1.35
CA SER A 77 -11.75 -6.72 1.20
C SER A 77 -12.72 -6.59 2.41
N PRO A 78 -12.37 -6.12 3.64
CA PRO A 78 -13.31 -6.14 4.78
C PRO A 78 -14.54 -5.23 4.69
N PHE A 79 -14.68 -4.44 3.62
CA PHE A 79 -15.78 -3.48 3.43
C PHE A 79 -16.64 -3.75 2.19
N MET A 80 -16.50 -4.92 1.55
CA MET A 80 -17.32 -5.33 0.39
C MET A 80 -18.25 -6.52 0.71
N ASP A 81 -18.52 -6.77 2.00
CA ASP A 81 -19.49 -7.79 2.45
C ASP A 81 -20.82 -7.16 2.91
N ASP A 82 -20.97 -5.83 2.79
CA ASP A 82 -22.29 -5.24 2.60
C ASP A 82 -22.59 -5.34 1.10
N GLU A 83 -22.92 -6.56 0.64
CA GLU A 83 -23.97 -6.71 -0.37
C GLU A 83 -25.20 -6.02 0.23
N GLU A 84 -25.28 -4.69 0.08
CA GLU A 84 -26.57 -4.06 -0.13
C GLU A 84 -27.17 -4.87 -1.28
N GLU A 85 -28.19 -5.67 -0.97
CA GLU A 85 -29.19 -6.05 -1.94
C GLU A 85 -29.57 -4.74 -2.63
N LEU A 86 -28.95 -4.48 -3.78
CA LEU A 86 -29.42 -3.48 -4.72
C LEU A 86 -30.80 -3.97 -5.12
N ASP A 87 -31.81 -3.55 -4.36
CA ASP A 87 -33.21 -3.70 -4.70
C ASP A 87 -33.34 -3.19 -6.14
N GLU A 88 -33.53 -4.09 -7.09
CA GLU A 88 -33.62 -3.75 -8.51
C GLU A 88 -34.84 -2.85 -8.83
N ASN A 89 -35.56 -2.35 -7.80
CA ASN A 89 -36.59 -1.31 -7.85
C ASN A 89 -36.14 0.07 -7.31
N TYR A 90 -34.86 0.42 -7.38
CA TYR A 90 -34.43 1.82 -7.18
C TYR A 90 -34.97 2.71 -8.33
N ASP A 91 -36.12 3.35 -8.11
CA ASP A 91 -36.68 4.37 -9.01
C ASP A 91 -35.79 5.64 -8.96
N GLU A 92 -34.89 5.77 -9.94
CA GLU A 92 -33.94 6.89 -10.09
C GLU A 92 -34.65 8.26 -10.11
N ASP A 93 -35.87 8.30 -10.64
CA ASP A 93 -36.72 9.50 -10.72
C ASP A 93 -37.13 10.04 -9.34
N ALA A 94 -37.26 9.16 -8.33
CA ALA A 94 -37.72 9.56 -6.99
C ALA A 94 -36.62 10.30 -6.18
N LEU A 95 -35.35 9.96 -6.41
CA LEU A 95 -34.19 10.62 -5.80
C LEU A 95 -33.95 12.01 -6.38
N GLU A 96 -34.21 12.19 -7.66
CA GLU A 96 -34.02 13.47 -8.34
C GLU A 96 -35.09 14.48 -7.88
N GLU A 97 -36.35 14.06 -7.70
CA GLU A 97 -37.39 14.92 -7.11
C GLU A 97 -37.08 15.34 -5.68
N ASP A 98 -36.57 14.44 -4.83
CA ASP A 98 -36.26 14.76 -3.43
C ASP A 98 -35.03 15.68 -3.32
N MET A 99 -33.98 15.45 -4.12
CA MET A 99 -32.86 16.39 -4.21
C MET A 99 -33.32 17.76 -4.70
N VAL A 100 -34.15 17.82 -5.75
CA VAL A 100 -34.66 19.09 -6.28
C VAL A 100 -35.51 19.82 -5.24
N ARG A 101 -36.37 19.11 -4.49
CA ARG A 101 -37.15 19.69 -3.39
C ARG A 101 -36.27 20.21 -2.26
N GLU A 102 -35.29 19.44 -1.82
CA GLU A 102 -34.37 19.87 -0.76
C GLU A 102 -33.58 21.12 -1.20
N THR A 103 -33.13 21.13 -2.45
CA THR A 103 -32.39 22.27 -3.03
C THR A 103 -33.28 23.52 -3.16
N LEU A 104 -34.54 23.35 -3.57
CA LEU A 104 -35.52 24.45 -3.64
C LEU A 104 -35.90 24.99 -2.27
N GLN A 105 -36.04 24.12 -1.27
CA GLN A 105 -36.35 24.52 0.10
C GLN A 105 -35.20 25.32 0.72
N ARG A 106 -33.96 24.95 0.40
CA ARG A 106 -32.76 25.68 0.84
C ARG A 106 -32.58 27.02 0.14
N LEU A 107 -33.01 27.14 -1.11
CA LEU A 107 -33.00 28.40 -1.88
C LEU A 107 -34.18 29.32 -1.56
N GLY A 108 -35.28 28.77 -1.02
CA GLY A 108 -36.48 29.52 -0.64
C GLY A 108 -36.36 30.29 0.68
N ASP A 109 -35.42 29.91 1.56
CA ASP A 109 -35.21 30.56 2.86
C ASP A 109 -34.31 31.82 2.77
N ASP A 110 -33.62 32.05 1.65
CA ASP A 110 -32.69 33.19 1.45
C ASP A 110 -33.32 34.38 0.68
N ALA A 111 -34.64 34.37 0.45
CA ALA A 111 -35.33 35.35 -0.41
C ALA A 111 -36.11 36.46 0.32
N ASP A 112 -35.92 36.64 1.63
CA ASP A 112 -36.62 37.66 2.44
C ASP A 112 -35.65 38.64 3.13
N ASP A 113 -34.76 39.30 2.37
CA ASP A 113 -34.12 40.55 2.81
C ASP A 113 -33.97 41.52 1.62
N GLU A 114 -35.12 42.05 1.17
CA GLU A 114 -35.18 43.27 0.39
C GLU A 114 -34.91 44.49 1.30
N ASP A 115 -33.76 45.15 1.13
CA ASP A 115 -33.62 46.58 1.45
C ASP A 115 -32.72 47.27 0.40
N TYR A 116 -33.30 47.49 -0.78
CA TYR A 116 -32.72 48.34 -1.83
C TYR A 116 -33.10 49.81 -1.56
N GLN A 117 -32.14 50.65 -1.15
CA GLN A 117 -32.29 52.11 -1.15
C GLN A 117 -31.59 52.73 -2.38
N PRO A 118 -32.32 53.38 -3.30
CA PRO A 118 -31.75 54.07 -4.46
C PRO A 118 -31.47 55.56 -4.18
N GLY A 119 -30.28 56.03 -4.58
CA GLY A 119 -29.88 57.46 -4.64
C GLY A 119 -29.23 57.97 -3.34
N ASP A 120 -28.07 58.62 -3.34
CA ASP A 120 -27.75 59.79 -4.15
C ASP A 120 -26.30 59.88 -4.64
N SER A 121 -26.21 60.66 -5.72
CA SER A 121 -25.10 60.96 -6.62
C SER A 121 -23.87 61.66 -6.03
N TYR A 122 -22.76 61.48 -6.75
CA TYR A 122 -21.50 62.24 -6.80
C TYR A 122 -21.57 63.73 -6.43
N ASP A 123 -20.66 64.17 -5.54
CA ASP A 123 -19.51 65.06 -5.84
C ASP A 123 -18.42 64.94 -4.75
#